data_AF-A0AAQ2USV5-F1
#
_entry.id   AF-A0AAQ2USV5-F1
#
_cell.length_a   1.000
_cell.length_b   1.000
_cell.length_c   1.000
_cell.angle_alpha   90.00
_cell.angle_beta   90.00
_cell.angle_gamma   90.00
#
_symmetry.space_group_name_H-M   'P 1'
#
loop_
_entity.id
_entity.type
_entity.pdbx_description
1 polymer ?
#
loop_
_entity_poly.entity_id
_entity_poly.type
_entity_poly.pdbx_seq_one_letter_code
_entity_poly.pdbx_strand_id
1 'polypeptide(L)'
;MEDIFLHNDNLHNTIAVLENGIEITSDRREYELARELLDLLSDFNIPSDELLLRFKFSFFKNLFFKKQAEAVKLNNQLIETLRLMNSNQLASAYDEYMSTFYQNKLS
;
A
#
# COMPACT_ATOMS: atom_id res chain seq x y z
N MET A 1 -8.91 -27.43 -15.38
CA MET A 1 -8.35 -26.15 -15.86
C MET A 1 -9.14 -24.98 -15.27
N GLU A 2 -10.45 -25.13 -15.08
CA GLU A 2 -11.35 -24.18 -14.38
C GLU A 2 -10.95 -23.87 -12.92
N ASP A 3 -10.54 -24.88 -12.14
CA ASP A 3 -10.19 -24.71 -10.71
C ASP A 3 -8.96 -23.81 -10.46
N ILE A 4 -8.02 -23.74 -11.41
CA ILE A 4 -6.80 -22.92 -11.27
C ILE A 4 -7.14 -21.43 -11.46
N PHE A 5 -8.06 -21.11 -12.37
CA PHE A 5 -8.52 -19.73 -12.59
C PHE A 5 -9.33 -19.22 -11.41
N LEU A 6 -10.25 -20.04 -10.87
CA LEU A 6 -11.05 -19.68 -9.67
C LEU A 6 -10.18 -19.40 -8.44
N HIS A 7 -9.09 -20.15 -8.25
CA HIS A 7 -8.15 -19.90 -7.15
C HIS A 7 -7.39 -18.59 -7.30
N ASN A 8 -7.03 -18.22 -8.53
CA ASN A 8 -6.29 -16.99 -8.82
C ASN A 8 -7.18 -15.75 -8.63
N ASP A 9 -8.43 -15.79 -9.10
CA ASP A 9 -9.39 -14.70 -8.91
C ASP A 9 -9.71 -14.47 -7.42
N ASN A 10 -9.84 -15.55 -6.64
CA ASN A 10 -10.07 -15.46 -5.20
C ASN A 10 -8.88 -14.86 -4.46
N LEU A 11 -7.65 -15.19 -4.85
CA LEU A 11 -6.44 -14.61 -4.29
C LEU A 11 -6.36 -13.11 -4.60
N HIS A 12 -6.57 -12.72 -5.86
CA HIS A 12 -6.58 -11.33 -6.29
C HIS A 12 -7.62 -10.51 -5.50
N ASN A 13 -8.86 -11.02 -5.40
CA ASN A 13 -9.92 -10.38 -4.64
C ASN A 13 -9.59 -10.26 -3.15
N THR A 14 -9.00 -11.29 -2.56
CA THR A 14 -8.58 -11.27 -1.15
C THR A 14 -7.53 -10.19 -0.92
N ILE A 15 -6.53 -10.10 -1.79
CA ILE A 15 -5.50 -9.07 -1.68
C ILE A 15 -6.10 -7.67 -1.86
N ALA A 16 -7.00 -7.48 -2.83
CA ALA A 16 -7.65 -6.19 -3.04
C ALA A 16 -8.50 -5.76 -1.83
N VAL A 17 -9.19 -6.71 -1.17
CA VAL A 17 -9.94 -6.44 0.06
C VAL A 17 -9.01 -6.04 1.20
N LEU A 18 -7.89 -6.75 1.38
CA LEU A 18 -6.91 -6.42 2.41
C LEU A 18 -6.29 -5.03 2.18
N GLU A 19 -5.96 -4.71 0.93
CA GLU A 19 -5.40 -3.41 0.54
C GLU A 19 -6.36 -2.26 0.84
N ASN A 20 -7.62 -2.36 0.39
CA ASN A 20 -8.65 -1.38 0.73
C ASN A 20 -8.88 -1.28 2.26
N GLY A 21 -8.80 -2.41 2.96
CA GLY A 21 -8.89 -2.45 4.42
C GLY A 21 -7.77 -1.66 5.10
N ILE A 22 -6.53 -1.79 4.62
CA ILE A 22 -5.37 -1.03 5.12
C ILE A 22 -5.58 0.47 4.91
N GLU A 23 -6.02 0.89 3.72
CA GLU A 23 -6.29 2.30 3.42
C GLU A 23 -7.40 2.87 4.32
N ILE A 24 -8.56 2.21 4.40
CA ILE A 24 -9.70 2.66 5.21
C ILE A 24 -9.35 2.74 6.70
N THR A 25 -8.67 1.74 7.25
CA THR A 25 -8.30 1.71 8.67
C THR A 25 -7.23 2.75 8.97
N SER A 26 -6.27 2.97 8.06
CA SER A 26 -5.29 4.05 8.14
C SER A 26 -5.95 5.43 8.16
N ASP A 27 -6.92 5.68 7.28
CA ASP A 27 -7.64 6.94 7.18
C ASP A 27 -8.48 7.23 8.43
N ARG A 28 -9.02 6.18 9.05
CA ARG A 28 -9.71 6.24 10.35
C ARG A 28 -8.76 6.33 11.54
N ARG A 29 -7.45 6.33 11.31
CA ARG A 29 -6.40 6.37 12.34
C ARG A 29 -6.35 5.11 13.21
N GLU A 30 -6.93 4.01 12.74
CA GLU A 30 -6.87 2.68 13.35
C GLU A 30 -5.54 2.00 12.99
N TYR A 31 -4.42 2.65 13.33
CA TYR A 31 -3.09 2.31 12.79
C TYR A 31 -2.59 0.91 13.17
N GLU A 32 -2.94 0.39 14.35
CA GLU A 32 -2.56 -0.96 14.74
C GLU A 32 -3.32 -2.01 13.91
N LEU A 33 -4.62 -1.78 13.63
CA LEU A 33 -5.38 -2.65 12.74
C LEU A 33 -4.85 -2.59 11.30
N ALA A 34 -4.53 -1.40 10.81
CA ALA A 34 -3.90 -1.23 9.50
C ALA A 34 -2.56 -2.00 9.41
N ARG A 35 -1.79 -2.01 10.50
CA ARG A 35 -0.55 -2.78 10.60
C ARG A 35 -0.79 -4.28 10.57
N GLU A 36 -1.76 -4.79 11.34
CA GLU A 36 -2.12 -6.20 11.36
C GLU A 36 -2.58 -6.71 9.99
N LEU A 37 -3.41 -5.94 9.29
CA LEU A 37 -3.84 -6.25 7.92
C LEU A 37 -2.68 -6.29 6.93
N LEU A 38 -1.71 -5.40 7.10
CA LEU A 38 -0.53 -5.31 6.26
C LEU A 38 0.47 -6.44 6.52
N ASP A 39 0.63 -6.86 7.77
CA ASP A 39 1.39 -8.07 8.13
C ASP A 39 0.74 -9.31 7.52
N LEU A 40 -0.59 -9.45 7.62
CA LEU A 40 -1.33 -10.53 6.96
C LEU A 40 -1.13 -10.51 5.43
N LEU A 41 -1.19 -9.33 4.81
CA LEU A 41 -0.94 -9.18 3.37
C LEU A 41 0.49 -9.60 2.99
N SER A 42 1.46 -9.44 3.90
CA SER A 42 2.86 -9.79 3.65
C SER A 42 3.12 -11.29 3.49
N ASP A 43 2.20 -12.13 3.98
CA ASP A 43 2.24 -13.58 3.82
C ASP A 43 1.79 -14.03 2.41
N PHE A 44 1.15 -13.14 1.65
CA PHE A 44 0.72 -13.42 0.29
C PHE A 44 1.84 -13.13 -0.72
N ASN A 45 2.05 -14.05 -1.65
CA ASN A 45 2.91 -13.80 -2.80
C ASN A 45 2.18 -12.92 -3.82
N ILE A 46 2.31 -11.60 -3.68
CA ILE A 46 1.73 -10.64 -4.65
C ILE A 46 2.36 -10.91 -6.02
N PRO A 47 1.59 -11.17 -7.09
CA PRO A 47 2.14 -11.41 -8.44
C PRO A 47 3.01 -10.25 -8.96
N SER A 48 4.01 -10.53 -9.80
CA SER A 48 4.98 -9.51 -10.27
C SER A 48 4.39 -8.50 -11.26
N ASP A 49 3.35 -8.91 -11.98
CA ASP A 49 2.56 -8.12 -12.92
C ASP A 49 1.57 -7.17 -12.22
N GLU A 50 1.27 -7.41 -10.94
CA GLU A 50 0.43 -6.54 -10.10
C GLU A 50 1.21 -5.34 -9.54
N LEU A 51 1.75 -4.51 -10.44
CA LEU A 51 2.67 -3.41 -10.11
C LEU A 51 2.06 -2.39 -9.14
N LEU A 52 0.80 -2.00 -9.37
CA LEU A 52 0.12 -1.03 -8.51
C LEU A 52 -0.04 -1.57 -7.09
N LEU A 53 -0.45 -2.82 -6.96
CA LEU A 53 -0.63 -3.47 -5.67
C LEU A 53 0.70 -3.61 -4.91
N ARG A 54 1.78 -4.00 -5.60
CA ARG A 54 3.13 -4.03 -5.02
C ARG A 54 3.63 -2.65 -4.59
N PHE A 55 3.32 -1.62 -5.38
CA PHE A 55 3.58 -0.23 -5.01
C PHE A 55 2.87 0.11 -3.70
N LYS A 56 1.55 -0.12 -3.62
CA LYS A 56 0.74 0.21 -2.44
C LYS A 56 1.21 -0.54 -1.20
N PHE A 57 1.45 -1.85 -1.32
CA PHE A 57 1.99 -2.67 -0.25
C PHE A 57 3.33 -2.12 0.27
N SER A 58 4.26 -1.80 -0.64
CA SER A 58 5.57 -1.25 -0.26
C SER A 58 5.43 0.12 0.40
N PHE A 59 4.54 0.97 -0.13
CA PHE A 59 4.26 2.30 0.40
C PHE A 59 3.76 2.23 1.85
N PHE A 60 2.73 1.44 2.11
CA PHE A 60 2.19 1.27 3.47
C PHE A 60 3.18 0.55 4.39
N LYS A 61 3.95 -0.42 3.89
CA LYS A 61 4.98 -1.11 4.68
C LYS A 61 6.04 -0.14 5.18
N ASN A 62 6.48 0.76 4.32
CA ASN A 62 7.38 1.82 4.73
C ASN A 62 6.71 2.76 5.75
N LEU A 63 5.47 3.16 5.50
CA LEU A 63 4.73 4.10 6.33
C LEU A 63 4.53 3.60 7.78
N PHE A 64 4.23 2.31 7.96
CA PHE A 64 3.88 1.73 9.26
C PHE A 64 5.05 1.12 10.03
N PHE A 65 6.07 0.61 9.32
CA PHE A 65 7.15 -0.17 9.95
C PHE A 65 8.51 0.53 9.94
N LYS A 66 8.70 1.61 9.18
CA LYS A 66 9.95 2.35 9.15
C LYS A 66 9.88 3.60 10.01
N LYS A 67 11.05 4.11 10.40
CA LYS A 67 11.14 5.45 11.01
C LYS A 67 10.74 6.48 9.97
N GLN A 68 10.05 7.54 10.40
CA GLN A 68 9.50 8.57 9.49
C GLN A 68 10.50 9.06 8.43
N ALA A 69 11.73 9.41 8.80
CA ALA A 69 12.73 9.90 7.84
C ALA A 69 13.10 8.84 6.78
N GLU A 70 13.19 7.57 7.17
CA GLU A 70 13.46 6.45 6.26
C GLU A 70 12.24 6.16 5.38
N ALA A 71 11.04 6.13 5.98
CA ALA A 71 9.78 5.93 5.29
C ALA A 71 9.55 6.99 4.20
N VAL A 72 9.75 8.27 4.52
CA VAL A 72 9.62 9.38 3.57
C VAL A 72 10.61 9.22 2.42
N LYS A 73 11.87 8.88 2.70
CA LYS A 73 12.88 8.65 1.66
C LYS A 73 12.46 7.53 0.71
N LEU A 74 12.08 6.36 1.25
CA LEU A 74 11.70 5.20 0.45
C LEU A 74 10.40 5.43 -0.32
N ASN A 75 9.40 6.08 0.29
CA ASN A 75 8.14 6.36 -0.38
C ASN A 75 8.29 7.43 -1.46
N ASN A 76 9.15 8.44 -1.28
CA ASN A 76 9.46 9.38 -2.36
C ASN A 76 10.09 8.68 -3.57
N GLN A 77 10.94 7.67 -3.35
CA GLN A 77 11.50 6.87 -4.45
C GLN A 77 10.40 6.08 -5.16
N LEU A 78 9.47 5.45 -4.43
CA LEU A 78 8.32 4.77 -5.01
C LEU A 78 7.45 5.74 -5.81
N ILE A 79 7.09 6.88 -5.24
CA ILE A 79 6.25 7.90 -5.90
C ILE A 79 6.92 8.41 -7.18
N GLU A 80 8.24 8.58 -7.18
CA GLU A 80 8.97 8.98 -8.39
C GLU A 80 8.82 7.95 -9.51
N THR A 81 8.73 6.65 -9.20
CA THR A 81 8.45 5.64 -10.24
C THR A 81 7.09 5.85 -10.91
N LEU A 82 6.07 6.29 -10.16
CA LEU A 82 4.77 6.64 -10.74
C LEU A 82 4.89 7.83 -11.70
N ARG A 83 5.68 8.85 -11.33
CA ARG A 83 5.94 10.01 -12.21
C ARG A 83 6.65 9.59 -13.50
N LEU A 84 7.66 8.73 -13.40
CA LEU A 84 8.37 8.17 -14.56
C LEU A 84 7.45 7.34 -15.47
N MET A 85 6.41 6.73 -14.91
CA MET A 85 5.36 6.02 -15.65
C MET A 85 4.23 6.94 -16.16
N ASN A 86 4.43 8.26 -16.15
CA ASN A 86 3.43 9.29 -16.48
C ASN A 86 2.15 9.25 -15.63
N SER A 87 2.17 8.57 -14.47
CA SER A 87 1.04 8.47 -13.53
C SER A 87 1.04 9.63 -12.53
N ASN A 88 1.16 10.86 -13.02
CA ASN A 88 1.39 12.04 -12.18
C ASN A 88 0.27 12.32 -11.18
N GLN A 89 -0.99 12.09 -11.57
CA GLN A 89 -2.13 12.27 -10.66
C GLN A 89 -2.04 11.31 -9.46
N LEU A 90 -1.69 10.05 -9.72
CA LEU A 90 -1.53 9.04 -8.67
C LEU A 90 -0.33 9.38 -7.78
N ALA A 91 0.77 9.82 -8.38
CA ALA A 91 1.95 10.27 -7.63
C ALA A 91 1.59 11.39 -6.63
N SER A 92 0.91 12.45 -7.11
CA SER A 92 0.48 13.56 -6.27
C SER A 92 -0.48 13.13 -5.14
N ALA A 93 -1.38 12.19 -5.42
CA ALA A 93 -2.29 11.66 -4.40
C ALA A 93 -1.51 10.96 -3.26
N TYR A 94 -0.46 10.19 -3.58
CA TYR A 94 0.36 9.54 -2.56
C TYR A 94 1.31 10.48 -1.82
N ASP A 95 1.78 11.56 -2.46
CA ASP A 95 2.49 12.65 -1.76
C ASP A 95 1.58 13.28 -0.70
N GLU A 96 0.36 13.63 -1.09
CA GLU A 96 -0.65 14.24 -0.22
C GLU A 96 -1.06 13.29 0.91
N TYR A 97 -1.27 12.01 0.59
CA TYR A 97 -1.56 10.96 1.56
C TYR A 97 -0.48 10.89 2.63
N MET A 98 0.79 10.78 2.23
CA MET A 98 1.91 10.68 3.16
C MET A 98 2.03 11.92 4.04
N SER A 99 1.86 13.11 3.47
CA SER A 99 1.87 14.38 4.22
C SER A 99 0.76 14.40 5.28
N THR A 100 -0.46 14.08 4.88
CA THR A 100 -1.64 14.06 5.74
C THR A 100 -1.50 13.03 6.86
N PHE A 101 -1.00 11.83 6.55
CA PHE A 101 -0.74 10.79 7.53
C PHE A 101 0.19 11.28 8.65
N TYR A 102 1.31 11.91 8.31
CA TYR A 102 2.25 12.40 9.33
C TYR A 102 1.73 13.61 10.10
N GLN A 103 0.95 14.48 9.47
CA GLN A 103 0.27 15.56 10.20
C GLN A 103 -0.70 14.99 11.24
N ASN A 104 -1.50 13.99 10.87
CA ASN A 104 -2.47 13.35 11.75
C ASN A 104 -1.85 12.47 12.85
N LYS A 105 -0.62 11.97 12.64
CA LYS A 105 0.10 11.18 13.64
C LYS A 105 0.80 12.05 14.69
N LEU A 106 1.06 13.32 14.37
CA LEU A 106 1.67 14.30 15.27
C LEU A 106 0.65 15.13 16.07
N SER A 107 -0.63 15.12 15.64
CA SER A 107 -1.76 15.76 16.34
C SER A 107 -2.31 14.90 17.45
#